data_AF-A0A061M2B0-F1
#
_entry.id   AF-A0A061M2B0-F1
#
_cell.length_a   1.000
_cell.length_b   1.000
_cell.length_c   1.000
_cell.angle_alpha   90.00
_cell.angle_beta   90.00
_cell.angle_gamma   90.00
#
_symmetry.space_group_name_H-M   'P 1'
#
loop_
_entity.id
_entity.type
_entity.pdbx_description
1 polymer ?
#
loop_
_entity_poly.entity_id
_entity_poly.type
_entity_poly.pdbx_seq_one_letter_code
_entity_poly.pdbx_strand_id
1 'polypeptide(L)'
;MADIEENARRKATGKKEIPLSPIAIEVVRRIDALFEIERSINDKSAEERLQVRPTLSRPLVEDLQVYMREPLAELSRGHDLAKAFNYILKRWTSFTLFLEDGRVCLSNNAPPSEG
;
A
#
# COMPACT_ATOMS: atom_id res chain seq x y z
N MET A 1 14.98 -5.42 17.09
CA MET A 1 14.59 -6.69 16.45
C MET A 1 13.08 -6.83 16.63
N ALA A 2 12.32 -6.71 15.53
CA ALA A 2 10.89 -6.98 15.33
C ALA A 2 10.40 -6.06 14.17
N ASP A 3 10.82 -6.33 12.94
CA ASP A 3 10.10 -7.16 11.96
C ASP A 3 8.97 -6.41 11.23
N ILE A 4 9.27 -5.28 10.57
CA ILE A 4 8.39 -4.70 9.54
C ILE A 4 9.24 -4.09 8.41
N GLU A 5 10.27 -4.79 7.96
CA GLU A 5 10.99 -4.47 6.71
C GLU A 5 11.01 -5.71 5.81
N GLU A 6 9.85 -6.38 5.65
CA GLU A 6 9.75 -7.60 4.86
C GLU A 6 8.62 -7.57 3.81
N ASN A 7 8.51 -6.49 3.03
CA ASN A 7 7.82 -6.61 1.74
C ASN A 7 8.29 -5.70 0.59
N ALA A 8 9.14 -4.70 0.81
CA ALA A 8 9.68 -3.87 -0.29
C ALA A 8 10.99 -4.41 -0.89
N ARG A 9 11.54 -5.49 -0.34
CA ARG A 9 12.84 -6.05 -0.76
C ARG A 9 12.81 -7.56 -0.97
N ARG A 10 11.79 -8.08 -1.66
CA ARG A 10 11.92 -9.37 -2.36
C ARG A 10 12.90 -9.16 -3.49
N LYS A 11 14.17 -9.45 -3.17
CA LYS A 11 15.35 -9.47 -4.02
C LYS A 11 14.96 -9.82 -5.45
N ALA A 12 15.21 -8.89 -6.36
CA ALA A 12 15.40 -9.12 -7.78
C ALA A 12 16.64 -10.03 -7.97
N THR A 13 16.55 -11.28 -7.53
CA THR A 13 17.54 -12.29 -7.86
C THR A 13 17.11 -12.91 -9.18
N GLY A 14 17.57 -12.29 -10.26
CA GLY A 14 17.71 -12.86 -11.59
C GLY A 14 16.57 -13.74 -12.10
N LYS A 15 15.62 -13.15 -12.83
CA LYS A 15 15.08 -13.73 -14.07
C LYS A 15 14.16 -12.76 -14.78
N LYS A 16 14.71 -12.20 -15.87
CA LYS A 16 14.07 -11.44 -16.94
C LYS A 16 13.45 -10.11 -16.47
N GLU A 17 13.73 -9.07 -17.24
CA GLU A 17 12.88 -7.91 -17.34
C GLU A 17 11.47 -8.43 -17.63
N ILE A 18 10.67 -8.64 -16.58
CA ILE A 18 9.25 -8.91 -16.74
C ILE A 18 8.74 -7.57 -17.24
N PRO A 19 8.21 -7.46 -18.47
CA PRO A 19 7.53 -6.24 -18.87
C PRO A 19 6.48 -6.00 -17.79
N LEU A 20 6.71 -4.96 -16.97
CA LEU A 20 5.83 -4.64 -15.84
C LEU A 20 4.43 -4.62 -16.42
N SER A 21 3.59 -5.57 -15.99
CA SER A 21 2.25 -5.66 -16.56
C SER A 21 1.58 -4.31 -16.35
N PRO A 22 0.80 -3.81 -17.32
CA PRO A 22 0.15 -2.49 -17.20
C PRO A 22 -0.63 -2.36 -15.88
N ILE A 23 -1.20 -3.47 -15.39
CA ILE A 23 -1.85 -3.60 -14.09
C ILE A 23 -0.89 -3.28 -12.92
N ALA A 24 0.32 -3.84 -12.92
CA ALA A 24 1.30 -3.60 -11.87
C ALA A 24 1.80 -2.15 -11.87
N ILE A 25 1.98 -1.56 -13.06
CA ILE A 25 2.35 -0.15 -13.20
C ILE A 25 1.26 0.74 -12.59
N GLU A 26 0.00 0.47 -12.91
CA GLU A 26 -1.12 1.27 -12.38
C GLU A 26 -1.25 1.13 -10.86
N VAL A 27 -1.08 -0.08 -10.33
CA VAL A 27 -1.03 -0.32 -8.88
C VAL A 27 0.06 0.50 -8.22
N VAL A 28 1.28 0.50 -8.77
CA VAL A 28 2.39 1.29 -8.23
C VAL A 28 2.07 2.79 -8.29
N ARG A 29 1.49 3.29 -9.40
CA ARG A 29 1.10 4.70 -9.52
C ARG A 29 0.06 5.14 -8.50
N ARG A 30 -0.96 4.31 -8.25
CA ARG A 30 -1.99 4.57 -7.25
C ARG A 30 -1.41 4.58 -5.83
N ILE A 31 -0.50 3.65 -5.53
CA ILE A 31 0.23 3.63 -4.26
C ILE A 31 1.11 4.88 -4.12
N ASP A 32 1.81 5.28 -5.17
CA ASP A 32 2.67 6.47 -5.16
C ASP A 32 1.87 7.75 -4.87
N ALA A 33 0.70 7.92 -5.51
CA ALA A 33 -0.22 9.03 -5.24
C ALA A 33 -0.72 9.04 -3.78
N LEU A 34 -1.01 7.86 -3.21
CA LEU A 34 -1.37 7.73 -1.80
C LEU A 34 -0.20 8.17 -0.88
N PHE A 35 1.03 7.75 -1.19
CA PHE A 35 2.21 8.15 -0.43
C PHE A 35 2.51 9.64 -0.54
N GLU A 36 2.25 10.27 -1.69
CA GLU A 36 2.41 11.71 -1.87
C GLU A 36 1.47 12.50 -0.94
N ILE A 37 0.20 12.08 -0.86
CA ILE A 37 -0.78 12.67 0.06
C ILE A 37 -0.36 12.45 1.52
N GLU A 38 -0.01 11.20 1.88
CA GLU A 38 0.46 10.87 3.23
C GLU A 38 1.71 11.67 3.60
N ARG A 39 2.64 11.90 2.66
CA ARG A 39 3.83 12.71 2.87
C ARG A 39 3.50 14.18 3.09
N SER A 40 2.51 14.71 2.36
CA SER A 40 2.05 16.09 2.53
C SER A 40 1.36 16.32 3.87
N ILE A 41 0.73 15.30 4.45
CA ILE A 41 0.10 15.40 5.78
C ILE A 41 0.98 14.85 6.91
N ASN A 42 2.17 14.31 6.60
CA ASN A 42 3.04 13.69 7.59
C ASN A 42 3.58 14.71 8.62
N ASP A 43 3.74 15.95 8.19
CA ASP A 43 4.18 17.07 9.03
C ASP A 43 3.04 17.66 9.89
N LYS A 44 1.78 17.24 9.63
CA LYS A 44 0.60 17.74 10.35
C LYS A 44 0.32 16.92 11.62
N SER A 45 -0.47 17.50 12.52
CA SER A 45 -0.98 16.83 13.72
C SER A 45 -1.85 15.61 13.37
N ALA A 46 -1.90 14.62 14.27
CA ALA A 46 -2.71 13.41 14.10
C ALA A 46 -4.20 13.70 13.78
N GLU A 47 -4.75 14.79 14.32
CA GLU A 47 -6.12 15.22 14.10
C GLU A 47 -6.37 15.68 12.66
N GLU A 48 -5.50 16.55 12.13
CA GLU A 48 -5.52 16.98 10.72
C GLU A 48 -5.36 15.78 9.77
N ARG A 49 -4.48 14.83 10.12
CA ARG A 49 -4.29 13.61 9.33
C ARG A 49 -5.56 12.78 9.29
N LEU A 50 -6.25 12.64 10.43
CA LEU A 50 -7.51 11.92 10.54
C LEU A 50 -8.65 12.58 9.75
N GLN A 51 -8.60 13.90 9.53
CA GLN A 51 -9.58 14.60 8.70
C GLN A 51 -9.30 14.44 7.20
N VAL A 52 -8.03 14.47 6.81
CA VAL A 52 -7.62 14.36 5.40
C VAL A 52 -7.73 12.92 4.89
N ARG A 53 -7.34 11.93 5.70
CA ARG A 53 -7.33 10.51 5.33
C ARG A 53 -8.66 9.96 4.80
N PRO A 54 -9.83 10.14 5.45
CA PRO A 54 -11.10 9.67 4.92
C PRO A 54 -11.54 10.42 3.65
N THR A 55 -11.01 11.62 3.41
CA THR A 55 -11.39 12.47 2.27
C THR A 55 -10.52 12.21 1.04
N LEU A 56 -9.21 12.02 1.23
CA LEU A 56 -8.24 11.85 0.15
C LEU A 56 -7.69 10.42 0.08
N SER A 57 -7.20 9.88 1.20
CA SER A 57 -6.53 8.57 1.24
C SER A 57 -7.51 7.40 1.09
N ARG A 58 -8.67 7.46 1.73
CA ARG A 58 -9.69 6.41 1.71
C ARG A 58 -10.23 6.11 0.32
N PRO A 59 -10.70 7.07 -0.49
CA PRO A 59 -11.17 6.75 -1.84
C PRO A 59 -10.07 6.15 -2.72
N LEU A 60 -8.81 6.60 -2.58
CA LEU A 60 -7.68 6.01 -3.32
C LEU A 60 -7.40 4.56 -2.91
N VAL A 61 -7.46 4.27 -1.62
CA VAL A 61 -7.27 2.92 -1.07
C VAL A 61 -8.41 2.01 -1.52
N GLU A 62 -9.66 2.44 -1.39
CA GLU A 62 -10.83 1.67 -1.85
C GLU A 62 -10.78 1.42 -3.38
N ASP A 63 -10.44 2.43 -4.17
CA ASP A 63 -10.28 2.31 -5.63
C ASP A 63 -9.14 1.36 -5.99
N LEU A 64 -8.01 1.39 -5.27
CA LEU A 64 -6.92 0.42 -5.42
C LEU A 64 -7.40 -1.01 -5.12
N GLN A 65 -8.23 -1.21 -4.10
CA GLN A 65 -8.78 -2.52 -3.76
C GLN A 65 -9.62 -3.07 -4.90
N VAL A 66 -10.53 -2.26 -5.44
CA VAL A 66 -11.42 -2.64 -6.53
C VAL A 66 -10.58 -2.99 -7.76
N TYR A 67 -9.61 -2.14 -8.10
CA TYR A 67 -8.72 -2.35 -9.23
C TYR A 67 -7.84 -3.59 -9.08
N MET A 68 -7.44 -3.99 -7.87
CA MET A 68 -6.72 -5.26 -7.66
C MET A 68 -7.64 -6.49 -7.79
N ARG A 69 -8.95 -6.33 -7.56
CA ARG A 69 -9.93 -7.42 -7.66
C ARG A 69 -10.40 -7.69 -9.08
N GLU A 70 -10.43 -6.69 -9.95
CA GLU A 70 -10.74 -6.87 -11.39
C GLU A 70 -9.82 -7.89 -12.09
N PRO A 71 -8.49 -7.72 -12.10
CA PRO A 71 -7.58 -8.67 -12.73
C PRO A 71 -7.54 -9.99 -11.95
N LEU A 72 -7.95 -10.06 -10.69
CA LEU A 72 -8.09 -11.34 -9.99
C LEU A 72 -9.23 -12.20 -10.56
N ALA A 73 -10.25 -11.59 -11.16
CA ALA A 73 -11.33 -12.30 -11.83
C ALA A 73 -10.88 -12.83 -13.22
N GLU A 74 -10.00 -12.11 -13.90
CA GLU A 74 -9.50 -12.47 -15.23
C GLU A 74 -8.22 -13.33 -15.21
N LEU A 75 -7.36 -13.15 -14.20
CA LEU A 75 -6.09 -13.86 -14.10
C LEU A 75 -6.28 -15.28 -13.57
N SER A 76 -5.64 -16.23 -14.24
CA SER A 76 -5.60 -17.61 -13.78
C SER A 76 -4.88 -17.73 -12.42
N ARG A 77 -5.33 -18.66 -11.56
CA ARG A 77 -4.80 -18.88 -10.19
C ARG A 77 -3.28 -19.09 -10.10
N GLY A 78 -2.64 -19.46 -11.21
CA GLY A 78 -1.18 -19.62 -11.31
C GLY A 78 -0.38 -18.32 -11.49
N HIS A 79 -1.04 -17.19 -11.76
CA HIS A 79 -0.36 -15.94 -12.10
C HIS A 79 0.29 -15.29 -10.88
N ASP A 80 1.52 -14.82 -11.02
CA ASP A 80 2.29 -14.22 -9.93
C ASP A 80 1.61 -12.97 -9.36
N LEU A 81 1.04 -12.11 -10.24
CA LEU A 81 0.25 -10.94 -9.79
C LEU A 81 -0.99 -11.33 -9.00
N ALA A 82 -1.67 -12.43 -9.36
CA ALA A 82 -2.85 -12.88 -8.64
C ALA A 82 -2.48 -13.33 -7.21
N LYS A 83 -1.30 -13.92 -7.02
CA LYS A 83 -0.78 -14.26 -5.69
C LYS A 83 -0.42 -13.00 -4.90
N ALA A 84 0.23 -12.03 -5.53
CA ALA A 84 0.58 -10.76 -4.89
C ALA A 84 -0.67 -9.99 -4.42
N PHE A 85 -1.68 -9.85 -5.29
CA PHE A 85 -2.95 -9.19 -4.91
C PHE A 85 -3.68 -9.95 -3.81
N ASN A 86 -3.76 -11.29 -3.87
CA ASN A 86 -4.34 -12.06 -2.77
C ASN A 86 -3.60 -11.86 -1.45
N TYR A 87 -2.28 -11.74 -1.48
CA TYR A 87 -1.49 -11.48 -0.29
C TYR A 87 -1.79 -10.11 0.32
N ILE A 88 -1.84 -9.07 -0.50
CA ILE A 88 -2.19 -7.70 -0.07
C ILE A 88 -3.63 -7.66 0.45
N LEU A 89 -4.59 -8.23 -0.29
CA LEU A 89 -6.00 -8.28 0.09
C LEU A 89 -6.23 -9.05 1.40
N LYS A 90 -5.45 -10.10 1.67
CA LYS A 90 -5.47 -10.80 2.97
C LYS A 90 -5.01 -9.92 4.13
N ARG A 91 -4.11 -8.97 3.89
CA ARG A 91 -3.63 -8.00 4.87
C ARG A 91 -4.33 -6.63 4.77
N TRP A 92 -5.42 -6.56 4.01
CA TRP A 92 -6.09 -5.30 3.70
C TRP A 92 -6.63 -4.60 4.95
N THR A 93 -7.24 -5.34 5.88
CA THR A 93 -7.74 -4.78 7.14
C THR A 93 -6.63 -4.11 7.97
N SER A 94 -5.43 -4.71 7.99
CA SER A 94 -4.27 -4.09 8.63
C SER A 94 -3.77 -2.89 7.85
N PHE A 95 -3.83 -2.94 6.52
CA PHE A 95 -3.47 -1.83 5.66
C PHE A 95 -4.45 -0.66 5.75
N THR A 96 -5.75 -0.86 6.00
CA THR A 96 -6.71 0.25 6.13
C THR A 96 -6.77 0.84 7.53
N LEU A 97 -6.11 0.22 8.51
CA LEU A 97 -6.14 0.65 9.91
C LEU A 97 -5.62 2.09 10.09
N PHE A 98 -4.65 2.54 9.29
CA PHE A 98 -4.17 3.92 9.35
C PHE A 98 -5.22 4.95 8.92
N LEU A 99 -6.23 4.57 8.13
CA LEU A 99 -7.31 5.48 7.73
C LEU A 99 -8.23 5.79 8.92
N GLU A 100 -8.37 4.83 9.84
CA GLU A 100 -9.21 4.94 11.03
C GLU A 100 -8.43 5.42 12.25
N ASP A 101 -7.12 5.15 12.30
CA ASP A 101 -6.24 5.56 13.38
C ASP A 101 -5.19 6.59 12.91
N GLY A 102 -5.35 7.83 13.37
CA GLY A 102 -4.47 8.96 13.05
C GLY A 102 -3.07 8.89 13.68
N ARG A 103 -2.85 7.94 14.60
CA ARG A 103 -1.53 7.69 15.22
C ARG A 103 -0.72 6.68 14.42
N VAL A 104 -1.37 5.81 13.66
CA VAL A 104 -0.70 4.91 12.71
C VAL A 104 -0.22 5.72 11.50
N CYS A 105 1.09 5.77 11.31
CA CYS A 105 1.72 6.35 10.13
C CYS A 105 1.88 5.28 9.06
N LEU A 106 1.47 5.56 7.82
CA LEU A 106 1.71 4.67 6.68
C LEU A 106 3.22 4.52 6.38
N SER A 107 3.99 5.55 6.72
CA SER A 107 5.45 5.50 6.63
C SER A 107 5.98 4.57 7.72
N ASN A 108 6.55 3.44 7.30
CA ASN A 108 7.28 2.47 8.13
C ASN A 108 8.50 3.06 8.88
N ASN A 109 8.71 4.37 8.81
CA ASN A 109 9.80 5.05 9.49
C ASN A 109 9.21 5.95 10.58
N ALA A 110 8.73 5.33 11.66
CA ALA A 110 8.74 6.03 12.94
C ALA A 110 10.21 6.06 13.38
N PRO A 111 10.89 7.22 13.47
CA PRO A 111 12.15 7.25 14.21
C PRO A 111 11.84 6.70 15.60
N PRO A 112 12.66 5.79 16.16
CA PRO A 112 12.46 5.36 17.53
C PRO A 112 12.50 6.63 18.40
N SER A 113 11.36 6.97 18.97
CA SER A 113 11.27 7.98 20.01
C SER A 113 12.07 7.46 21.19
N GLU A 114 13.32 7.88 21.25
CA GLU A 114 14.18 7.73 22.42
C GLU A 114 13.50 8.44 23.60
N GLY A 115 13.37 7.71 24.70
CA GLY A 115 12.91 8.21 26.00
C GLY A 115 13.76 7.58 27.09
#